data_AF-A0ABC8TE52-F1
#
_entry.id   AF-A0ABC8TE52-F1
#
_cell.length_a   1.000
_cell.length_b   1.000
_cell.length_c   1.000
_cell.angle_alpha   90.00
_cell.angle_beta   90.00
_cell.angle_gamma   90.00
#
_symmetry.space_group_name_H-M   'P 1'
#
loop_
_entity.id
_entity.type
_entity.pdbx_description
1 polymer ?
#
loop_
_entity_poly.entity_id
_entity_poly.type
_entity_poly.pdbx_seq_one_letter_code
_entity_poly.pdbx_strand_id
1 'polypeptide(L)'
;MAVNALCFCSMIHGLRIKDGKATYVSRYVRTSRLKQEEFFGGAKFTKIGDLKGIFGLLIVNIQMLREKLKVLDVSYGTGTANTALIYHHGKLLALSEADKPYALKVLEDGDLQTLGLLDYDKRLAHPFTAHPKVDPVTGEMFTFGYSRTPPYVTYRVISKDGIMNDPVPITIPDPIMMHDFAITENYAIFMDLPLFFNPKEMVKENKFIFSFDANKKARFGILPRYAKNELLLKWFNLPSCFIFHNANAWEQGDEVVLITSRLKNPDLDTVNGTIEDNLEITNELYEMRFDMKSGLASQKKLSAPAIDFPRVNESYIGSIGKITGMVKFDLYAEPEPEKTKLEVGGNVQGIFDLGADRFGSEAVFVPCRPGITSEEDDGYLLFFLHDEKTGKSAVNVIDAKTMSADPVAVVELPHRVPYGFHALFVTESGDYTCSDELYSMGNVVLYDFHKEPPTL
;
A
#
# COMPACT_ATOMS: atom_id res chain seq x y z
N MET A 1 7.27 -17.08 3.51
CA MET A 1 7.41 -16.36 4.80
C MET A 1 6.64 -15.03 4.86
N ALA A 2 6.40 -14.31 3.76
CA ALA A 2 5.91 -12.91 3.80
C ALA A 2 4.47 -12.75 4.33
N VAL A 3 3.57 -13.72 4.09
CA VAL A 3 2.18 -13.69 4.60
C VAL A 3 2.09 -13.53 6.13
N ASN A 4 3.10 -14.02 6.87
CA ASN A 4 3.17 -13.84 8.32
C ASN A 4 3.56 -12.41 8.74
N ALA A 5 4.17 -11.59 7.88
CA ALA A 5 4.51 -10.20 8.20
C ALA A 5 3.24 -9.34 8.42
N LEU A 6 2.21 -9.56 7.59
CA LEU A 6 0.87 -8.96 7.71
C LEU A 6 0.19 -9.25 9.06
N CYS A 7 0.70 -10.20 9.86
CA CYS A 7 0.05 -10.70 11.07
C CYS A 7 0.60 -10.12 12.39
N PHE A 8 1.61 -9.26 12.35
CA PHE A 8 2.18 -8.63 13.54
C PHE A 8 1.52 -7.27 13.84
N CYS A 9 1.38 -6.93 15.12
CA CYS A 9 0.85 -5.63 15.52
C CYS A 9 1.78 -4.50 15.04
N SER A 10 1.17 -3.47 14.44
CA SER A 10 1.87 -2.36 13.80
C SER A 10 2.80 -1.60 14.74
N MET A 11 4.08 -1.53 14.36
CA MET A 11 5.07 -0.61 14.91
C MET A 11 5.42 0.41 13.84
N ILE A 12 5.22 1.68 14.13
CA ILE A 12 5.37 2.80 13.21
C ILE A 12 6.65 3.54 13.54
N HIS A 13 7.59 3.52 12.60
CA HIS A 13 8.86 4.24 12.65
C HIS A 13 8.68 5.64 12.08
N GLY A 14 9.44 6.64 12.52
CA GLY A 14 9.30 8.01 12.02
C GLY A 14 10.60 8.79 12.11
N LEU A 15 10.87 9.63 11.11
CA LEU A 15 12.01 10.53 11.11
C LEU A 15 11.58 11.95 10.80
N ARG A 16 11.42 12.80 11.83
CA ARG A 16 11.15 14.23 11.65
C ARG A 16 12.41 14.98 11.26
N ILE A 17 12.43 15.51 10.03
CA ILE A 17 13.41 16.53 9.61
C ILE A 17 12.82 17.92 9.84
N LYS A 18 13.62 18.83 10.39
CA LYS A 18 13.33 20.27 10.57
C LYS A 18 14.61 21.04 10.88
N ASP A 19 14.78 22.24 10.31
CA ASP A 19 15.94 23.13 10.54
C ASP A 19 17.31 22.42 10.38
N GLY A 20 17.42 21.54 9.37
CA GLY A 20 18.61 20.73 9.10
C GLY A 20 18.90 19.61 10.13
N LYS A 21 17.99 19.36 11.08
CA LYS A 21 18.12 18.35 12.14
C LYS A 21 17.09 17.23 11.93
N ALA A 22 17.46 16.01 12.32
CA ALA A 22 16.60 14.84 12.27
C ALA A 22 16.29 14.31 13.68
N THR A 23 15.03 13.94 13.93
CA THR A 23 14.54 13.34 15.17
C THR A 23 13.82 12.04 14.86
N TYR A 24 14.34 10.92 15.36
CA TYR A 24 13.80 9.59 15.10
C TYR A 24 12.89 9.10 16.24
N VAL A 25 11.77 8.49 15.88
CA VAL A 25 10.78 7.89 16.79
C VAL A 25 10.39 6.49 16.30
N SER A 26 9.91 5.66 17.22
CA SER A 26 9.17 4.44 16.87
C SER A 26 8.12 4.13 17.95
N ARG A 27 6.89 3.80 17.53
CA ARG A 27 5.73 3.57 18.41
C ARG A 27 4.82 2.49 17.87
N TYR A 28 4.36 1.58 18.73
CA TYR A 28 3.27 0.66 18.38
C TYR A 28 1.94 1.40 18.25
N VAL A 29 1.17 1.09 17.19
CA VAL A 29 -0.26 1.46 17.16
C VAL A 29 -0.95 0.69 18.28
N ARG A 30 -1.57 1.42 19.22
CA ARG A 30 -2.23 0.85 20.40
C ARG A 30 -3.61 0.26 20.04
N THR A 31 -3.64 -0.72 19.13
CA THR A 31 -4.86 -1.37 18.64
C THR A 31 -5.59 -2.15 19.74
N SER A 32 -6.88 -2.42 19.53
CA SER A 32 -7.68 -3.32 20.39
C SER A 32 -7.01 -4.69 20.52
N ARG A 33 -6.52 -5.23 19.38
CA ARG A 33 -5.72 -6.46 19.31
C ARG A 33 -4.50 -6.38 20.24
N LEU A 34 -3.62 -5.39 20.06
CA LEU A 34 -2.37 -5.28 20.82
C LEU A 34 -2.64 -5.16 22.32
N LYS A 35 -3.59 -4.30 22.73
CA LYS A 35 -3.97 -4.11 24.14
C LYS A 35 -4.42 -5.43 24.81
N GLN A 36 -5.16 -6.28 24.08
CA GLN A 36 -5.59 -7.58 24.57
C GLN A 36 -4.45 -8.62 24.55
N GLU A 37 -3.62 -8.65 23.51
CA GLU A 37 -2.46 -9.56 23.44
C GLU A 37 -1.41 -9.21 24.52
N GLU A 38 -1.26 -7.94 24.89
CA GLU A 38 -0.49 -7.49 26.08
C GLU A 38 -1.13 -7.96 27.39
N PHE A 39 -2.43 -7.71 27.60
CA PHE A 39 -3.16 -8.12 28.81
C PHE A 39 -3.05 -9.62 29.08
N PHE A 40 -3.06 -10.45 28.02
CA PHE A 40 -2.89 -11.90 28.14
C PHE A 40 -1.46 -12.41 27.92
N GLY A 41 -0.44 -11.54 27.96
CA GLY A 41 0.98 -11.91 27.92
C GLY A 41 1.43 -12.65 26.66
N GLY A 42 0.80 -12.39 25.50
CA GLY A 42 1.19 -12.96 24.21
C GLY A 42 0.00 -13.17 23.26
N ALA A 43 0.30 -13.46 21.99
CA ALA A 43 -0.68 -13.51 20.91
C ALA A 43 -1.92 -14.40 21.20
N LYS A 44 -3.10 -13.92 20.77
CA LYS A 44 -4.42 -14.56 20.96
C LYS A 44 -5.31 -14.48 19.72
N PHE A 45 -5.11 -13.52 18.82
CA PHE A 45 -5.89 -13.39 17.59
C PHE A 45 -5.23 -14.16 16.45
N THR A 46 -6.06 -14.80 15.63
CA THR A 46 -5.64 -15.50 14.40
C THR A 46 -4.67 -14.68 13.56
N LYS A 47 -3.66 -15.33 13.00
CA LYS A 47 -2.81 -14.79 11.94
C LYS A 47 -3.33 -15.27 10.59
N ILE A 48 -3.25 -14.46 9.54
CA ILE A 48 -3.72 -14.90 8.22
C ILE A 48 -2.90 -16.10 7.71
N GLY A 49 -1.59 -16.14 8.02
CA GLY A 49 -0.71 -17.27 7.72
C GLY A 49 -1.08 -18.60 8.41
N ASP A 50 -1.84 -18.57 9.52
CA ASP A 50 -2.37 -19.77 10.19
C ASP A 50 -3.49 -20.44 9.38
N LEU A 51 -4.10 -19.73 8.41
CA LEU A 51 -5.27 -20.15 7.65
C LEU A 51 -4.89 -21.06 6.48
N LYS A 52 -4.41 -22.26 6.82
CA LYS A 52 -4.07 -23.34 5.89
C LYS A 52 -4.57 -24.70 6.40
N GLY A 53 -5.18 -25.48 5.52
CA GLY A 53 -5.63 -26.84 5.84
C GLY A 53 -6.68 -26.93 6.95
N ILE A 54 -6.77 -28.13 7.54
CA ILE A 54 -7.68 -28.42 8.67
C ILE A 54 -7.28 -27.66 9.96
N PHE A 55 -5.99 -27.33 10.14
CA PHE A 55 -5.53 -26.52 11.27
C PHE A 55 -6.03 -25.07 11.17
N GLY A 56 -6.04 -24.47 9.96
CA GLY A 56 -6.66 -23.16 9.75
C GLY A 56 -8.14 -23.13 10.14
N LEU A 57 -8.90 -24.19 9.79
CA LEU A 57 -10.29 -24.33 10.22
C LEU A 57 -10.43 -24.45 11.75
N LEU A 58 -9.53 -25.18 12.41
CA LEU A 58 -9.51 -25.27 13.88
C LEU A 58 -9.22 -23.91 14.53
N ILE A 59 -8.25 -23.16 14.02
CA ILE A 59 -7.91 -21.81 14.53
C ILE A 59 -9.10 -20.84 14.35
N VAL A 60 -9.80 -20.87 13.22
CA VAL A 60 -11.04 -20.09 13.03
C VAL A 60 -12.10 -20.45 14.06
N ASN A 61 -12.35 -21.75 14.30
CA ASN A 61 -13.34 -22.18 15.31
C ASN A 61 -12.93 -21.77 16.74
N ILE A 62 -11.64 -21.83 17.08
CA ILE A 62 -11.12 -21.35 18.37
C ILE A 62 -11.31 -19.83 18.51
N GLN A 63 -11.08 -19.03 17.45
CA GLN A 63 -11.31 -17.59 17.48
C GLN A 63 -12.79 -17.25 17.67
N MET A 64 -13.69 -17.89 16.91
CA MET A 64 -15.15 -17.71 17.05
C MET A 64 -15.65 -18.14 18.44
N LEU A 65 -15.04 -19.16 19.05
CA LEU A 65 -15.34 -19.58 20.42
C LEU A 65 -14.85 -18.55 21.45
N ARG A 66 -13.65 -17.99 21.28
CA ARG A 66 -13.11 -16.92 22.15
C ARG A 66 -14.00 -15.67 22.12
N GLU A 67 -14.43 -15.26 20.92
CA GLU A 67 -15.38 -14.17 20.71
C GLU A 67 -16.73 -14.46 21.39
N LYS A 68 -17.36 -15.61 21.11
CA LYS A 68 -18.65 -16.00 21.67
C LYS A 68 -18.65 -16.12 23.20
N LEU A 69 -17.53 -16.55 23.79
CA LEU A 69 -17.32 -16.61 25.23
C LEU A 69 -16.83 -15.29 25.85
N LYS A 70 -16.66 -14.22 25.05
CA LYS A 70 -16.14 -12.90 25.46
C LYS A 70 -14.74 -12.96 26.12
N VAL A 71 -13.93 -13.93 25.70
CA VAL A 71 -12.50 -14.04 26.05
C VAL A 71 -11.68 -13.05 25.23
N LEU A 72 -12.14 -12.71 24.02
CA LEU A 72 -11.63 -11.61 23.20
C LEU A 72 -12.77 -10.67 22.85
N ASP A 73 -12.52 -9.36 22.93
CA ASP A 73 -13.43 -8.32 22.46
C ASP A 73 -13.08 -7.91 21.02
N VAL A 74 -14.01 -8.15 20.11
CA VAL A 74 -13.88 -7.80 18.68
C VAL A 74 -14.58 -6.50 18.32
N SER A 75 -15.28 -5.85 19.27
CA SER A 75 -16.13 -4.68 18.99
C SER A 75 -15.34 -3.43 18.58
N TYR A 76 -14.08 -3.34 19.00
CA TYR A 76 -13.11 -2.32 18.59
C TYR A 76 -12.11 -2.82 17.54
N GLY A 77 -12.54 -3.77 16.72
CA GLY A 77 -11.71 -4.35 15.66
C GLY A 77 -10.76 -5.44 16.16
N THR A 78 -10.07 -6.06 15.20
CA THR A 78 -9.14 -7.20 15.40
C THR A 78 -7.87 -7.09 14.56
N GLY A 79 -7.76 -6.02 13.76
CA GLY A 79 -6.69 -5.76 12.83
C GLY A 79 -5.41 -5.30 13.51
N THR A 80 -4.37 -5.31 12.69
CA THR A 80 -2.99 -5.03 13.05
C THR A 80 -2.59 -3.58 12.80
N ALA A 81 -3.33 -2.85 11.95
CA ALA A 81 -3.08 -1.45 11.52
C ALA A 81 -1.69 -1.23 10.90
N ASN A 82 -1.21 -2.22 10.14
CA ASN A 82 0.17 -2.42 9.73
C ASN A 82 0.40 -2.44 8.20
N THR A 83 -0.61 -2.17 7.37
CA THR A 83 -0.40 -2.21 5.90
C THR A 83 0.12 -0.87 5.41
N ALA A 84 -0.58 0.23 5.71
CA ALA A 84 -0.32 1.54 5.14
C ALA A 84 -0.70 2.68 6.10
N LEU A 85 -0.32 3.90 5.75
CA LEU A 85 -0.71 5.14 6.42
C LEU A 85 -1.19 6.16 5.38
N ILE A 86 -2.18 6.97 5.76
CA ILE A 86 -2.55 8.19 5.00
C ILE A 86 -2.81 9.35 5.96
N TYR A 87 -2.56 10.58 5.50
CA TYR A 87 -2.93 11.80 6.22
C TYR A 87 -4.15 12.44 5.56
N HIS A 88 -5.22 12.65 6.33
CA HIS A 88 -6.44 13.28 5.84
C HIS A 88 -7.20 13.99 6.98
N HIS A 89 -7.73 15.18 6.70
CA HIS A 89 -8.50 16.00 7.64
C HIS A 89 -7.86 16.10 9.04
N GLY A 90 -6.60 16.56 9.09
CA GLY A 90 -5.86 16.79 10.33
C GLY A 90 -5.48 15.53 11.13
N LYS A 91 -5.60 14.34 10.54
CA LYS A 91 -5.38 13.05 11.20
C LYS A 91 -4.50 12.16 10.33
N LEU A 92 -3.51 11.54 10.95
CA LEU A 92 -2.80 10.40 10.39
C LEU A 92 -3.61 9.14 10.68
N LEU A 93 -3.81 8.27 9.70
CA LEU A 93 -4.63 7.07 9.80
C LEU A 93 -3.79 5.83 9.48
N ALA A 94 -3.60 4.94 10.46
CA ALA A 94 -2.96 3.64 10.27
C ALA A 94 -3.98 2.62 9.76
N LEU A 95 -3.66 1.92 8.67
CA LEU A 95 -4.60 1.17 7.86
C LEU A 95 -4.31 -0.34 7.85
N SER A 96 -5.36 -1.14 7.66
CA SER A 96 -5.28 -2.60 7.49
C SER A 96 -6.59 -3.07 6.88
N GLU A 97 -6.53 -3.75 5.74
CA GLU A 97 -7.68 -4.06 4.87
C GLU A 97 -8.83 -4.85 5.53
N ALA A 98 -8.56 -5.48 6.67
CA ALA A 98 -9.51 -6.30 7.42
C ALA A 98 -10.21 -5.57 8.59
N ASP A 99 -9.97 -4.27 8.78
CA ASP A 99 -10.50 -3.48 9.91
C ASP A 99 -10.81 -2.02 9.52
N LYS A 100 -11.25 -1.20 10.47
CA LYS A 100 -11.38 0.27 10.35
C LYS A 100 -10.03 0.96 10.64
N PRO A 101 -9.78 2.18 10.14
CA PRO A 101 -8.52 2.88 10.37
C PRO A 101 -8.32 3.25 11.84
N TYR A 102 -7.07 3.24 12.29
CA TYR A 102 -6.67 3.78 13.60
C TYR A 102 -6.15 5.21 13.45
N ALA A 103 -6.83 6.16 14.09
CA ALA A 103 -6.41 7.56 14.11
C ALA A 103 -5.21 7.75 15.05
N LEU A 104 -4.23 8.50 14.55
CA LEU A 104 -3.00 8.87 15.23
C LEU A 104 -2.86 10.41 15.25
N LYS A 105 -2.25 10.93 16.30
CA LYS A 105 -1.79 12.32 16.38
C LYS A 105 -0.26 12.35 16.35
N VAL A 106 0.31 13.17 15.47
CA VAL A 106 1.72 13.59 15.53
C VAL A 106 1.82 14.74 16.55
N LEU A 107 2.82 14.68 17.42
CA LEU A 107 3.10 15.65 18.48
C LEU A 107 4.16 16.67 18.02
N GLU A 108 4.29 17.79 18.76
CA GLU A 108 5.14 18.94 18.39
C GLU A 108 6.65 18.65 18.41
N ASP A 109 7.06 17.57 19.06
CA ASP A 109 8.41 17.00 19.05
C ASP A 109 8.64 16.02 17.87
N GLY A 110 7.56 15.44 17.34
CA GLY A 110 7.55 14.40 16.31
C GLY A 110 7.08 13.03 16.81
N ASP A 111 6.74 12.88 18.10
CA ASP A 111 6.25 11.61 18.64
C ASP A 111 4.78 11.31 18.25
N LEU A 112 4.34 10.07 18.41
CA LEU A 112 3.12 9.51 17.82
C LEU A 112 2.18 8.95 18.89
N GLN A 113 1.00 9.54 19.01
CA GLN A 113 -0.04 9.11 19.94
C GLN A 113 -1.18 8.41 19.20
N THR A 114 -1.46 7.13 19.53
CA THR A 114 -2.69 6.47 19.06
C THR A 114 -3.91 7.04 19.77
N LEU A 115 -4.85 7.62 19.01
CA LEU A 115 -6.11 8.14 19.53
C LEU A 115 -7.14 7.02 19.68
N GLY A 116 -7.30 6.16 18.66
CA GLY A 116 -8.22 5.03 18.68
C GLY A 116 -8.70 4.61 17.30
N LEU A 117 -9.64 3.67 17.27
CA LEU A 117 -10.35 3.25 16.05
C LEU A 117 -11.26 4.39 15.56
N LEU A 118 -11.26 4.71 14.27
CA LEU A 118 -12.10 5.74 13.66
C LEU A 118 -13.22 5.09 12.84
N ASP A 119 -14.48 5.34 13.21
CA ASP A 119 -15.66 4.81 12.51
C ASP A 119 -16.56 5.86 11.84
N TYR A 120 -16.10 7.11 11.76
CA TYR A 120 -16.77 8.23 11.08
C TYR A 120 -18.23 8.42 11.57
N ASP A 121 -18.39 8.68 12.86
CA ASP A 121 -19.70 8.78 13.54
C ASP A 121 -20.60 7.56 13.27
N LYS A 122 -19.99 6.37 13.38
CA LYS A 122 -20.59 5.05 13.08
C LYS A 122 -21.02 4.84 11.63
N ARG A 123 -20.71 5.75 10.70
CA ARG A 123 -21.05 5.62 9.27
C ARG A 123 -20.18 4.58 8.55
N LEU A 124 -18.99 4.25 9.08
CA LEU A 124 -18.15 3.15 8.61
C LEU A 124 -18.51 1.83 9.32
N ALA A 125 -19.19 0.94 8.58
CA ALA A 125 -19.65 -0.37 9.06
C ALA A 125 -19.00 -1.57 8.34
N HIS A 126 -18.08 -1.31 7.41
CA HIS A 126 -17.29 -2.30 6.66
C HIS A 126 -15.78 -2.07 6.92
N PRO A 127 -14.88 -2.99 6.50
CA PRO A 127 -13.44 -2.73 6.51
C PRO A 127 -13.06 -1.52 5.65
N PHE A 128 -11.81 -1.08 5.76
CA PHE A 128 -11.26 0.08 5.07
C PHE A 128 -9.97 -0.32 4.36
N THR A 129 -9.84 -0.02 3.07
CA THR A 129 -8.65 -0.37 2.27
C THR A 129 -7.39 0.25 2.87
N ALA A 130 -6.25 -0.42 2.65
CA ALA A 130 -4.93 0.17 2.88
C ALA A 130 -4.58 1.27 1.88
N HIS A 131 -5.34 1.39 0.77
CA HIS A 131 -5.05 2.31 -0.33
C HIS A 131 -6.18 3.31 -0.63
N PRO A 132 -6.60 4.12 0.35
CA PRO A 132 -7.38 5.32 0.01
C PRO A 132 -6.52 6.25 -0.84
N LYS A 133 -7.13 6.98 -1.77
CA LYS A 133 -6.44 8.00 -2.58
C LYS A 133 -7.06 9.36 -2.23
N VAL A 134 -6.23 10.35 -1.91
CA VAL A 134 -6.66 11.74 -1.69
C VAL A 134 -6.49 12.51 -2.99
N ASP A 135 -7.53 13.21 -3.42
CA ASP A 135 -7.44 14.11 -4.56
C ASP A 135 -6.76 15.44 -4.13
N PRO A 136 -5.64 15.83 -4.74
CA PRO A 136 -4.91 17.05 -4.37
C PRO A 136 -5.63 18.36 -4.74
N VAL A 137 -6.63 18.32 -5.62
CA VAL A 137 -7.44 19.47 -6.05
C VAL A 137 -8.64 19.69 -5.14
N THR A 138 -9.37 18.62 -4.77
CA THR A 138 -10.57 18.74 -3.90
C THR A 138 -10.27 18.56 -2.41
N GLY A 139 -9.17 17.90 -2.07
CA GLY A 139 -8.84 17.45 -0.72
C GLY A 139 -9.71 16.30 -0.21
N GLU A 140 -10.53 15.68 -1.06
CA GLU A 140 -11.39 14.55 -0.69
C GLU A 140 -10.63 13.23 -0.73
N MET A 141 -10.93 12.34 0.22
CA MET A 141 -10.39 10.99 0.27
C MET A 141 -11.38 9.97 -0.30
N PHE A 142 -10.99 9.36 -1.41
CA PHE A 142 -11.70 8.25 -2.03
C PHE A 142 -11.21 6.92 -1.44
N THR A 143 -12.13 6.03 -1.09
CA THR A 143 -11.80 4.79 -0.36
C THR A 143 -12.85 3.70 -0.57
N PHE A 144 -12.51 2.46 -0.28
CA PHE A 144 -13.44 1.33 -0.32
C PHE A 144 -13.16 0.34 0.83
N GLY A 145 -14.03 -0.64 0.99
CA GLY A 145 -13.76 -1.85 1.76
C GLY A 145 -14.22 -3.08 0.99
N TYR A 146 -13.41 -4.13 1.00
CA TYR A 146 -13.82 -5.45 0.52
C TYR A 146 -14.18 -6.39 1.69
N SER A 147 -14.96 -7.42 1.40
CA SER A 147 -15.65 -8.24 2.40
C SER A 147 -15.78 -9.70 1.97
N ARG A 148 -15.84 -10.61 2.95
CA ARG A 148 -16.07 -12.05 2.76
C ARG A 148 -17.55 -12.41 2.58
N THR A 149 -18.45 -11.43 2.76
CA THR A 149 -19.91 -11.57 2.67
C THR A 149 -20.52 -10.38 1.93
N PRO A 150 -21.62 -10.55 1.16
CA PRO A 150 -22.26 -9.43 0.46
C PRO A 150 -22.68 -8.27 1.39
N PRO A 151 -22.55 -7.00 0.95
CA PRO A 151 -21.89 -6.56 -0.28
C PRO A 151 -20.37 -6.80 -0.23
N TYR A 152 -19.82 -7.46 -1.26
CA TYR A 152 -18.41 -7.86 -1.27
C TYR A 152 -17.44 -6.69 -1.43
N VAL A 153 -17.87 -5.59 -2.06
CA VAL A 153 -17.13 -4.33 -2.15
C VAL A 153 -18.09 -3.17 -1.86
N THR A 154 -17.66 -2.21 -1.06
CA THR A 154 -18.39 -0.96 -0.79
C THR A 154 -17.47 0.23 -0.92
N TYR A 155 -17.77 1.13 -1.86
CA TYR A 155 -17.05 2.37 -2.12
C TYR A 155 -17.60 3.53 -1.27
N ARG A 156 -16.73 4.51 -1.00
CA ARG A 156 -16.98 5.72 -0.22
C ARG A 156 -16.17 6.90 -0.76
N VAL A 157 -16.74 8.08 -0.56
CA VAL A 157 -16.02 9.36 -0.61
C VAL A 157 -16.06 9.95 0.79
N ILE A 158 -14.96 10.57 1.24
CA ILE A 158 -14.89 11.33 2.48
C ILE A 158 -14.46 12.74 2.10
N SER A 159 -15.26 13.73 2.47
CA SER A 159 -14.93 15.14 2.23
C SER A 159 -13.64 15.56 2.95
N LYS A 160 -12.95 16.59 2.46
CA LYS A 160 -11.79 17.25 3.11
C LYS A 160 -12.03 17.63 4.59
N ASP A 161 -13.29 17.81 4.96
CA ASP A 161 -13.78 18.15 6.31
C ASP A 161 -14.06 16.89 7.16
N GLY A 162 -13.60 15.72 6.72
CA GLY A 162 -13.67 14.44 7.43
C GLY A 162 -15.02 13.72 7.34
N ILE A 163 -16.03 14.31 6.70
CA ILE A 163 -17.39 13.75 6.65
C ILE A 163 -17.45 12.62 5.61
N MET A 164 -17.75 11.40 6.05
CA MET A 164 -17.93 10.24 5.18
C MET A 164 -19.30 10.25 4.49
N ASN A 165 -19.32 10.20 3.16
CA ASN A 165 -20.54 10.11 2.36
C ASN A 165 -21.18 8.71 2.43
N ASP A 166 -22.39 8.58 1.89
CA ASP A 166 -23.17 7.34 1.91
C ASP A 166 -22.49 6.21 1.11
N PRO A 167 -22.73 4.92 1.46
CA PRO A 167 -22.09 3.79 0.80
C PRO A 167 -22.57 3.60 -0.65
N VAL A 168 -21.64 3.25 -1.52
CA VAL A 168 -21.92 2.76 -2.88
C VAL A 168 -21.47 1.29 -2.97
N PRO A 169 -22.38 0.32 -2.79
CA PRO A 169 -22.07 -1.08 -3.05
C PRO A 169 -21.66 -1.30 -4.51
N ILE A 170 -20.65 -2.15 -4.72
CA ILE A 170 -20.18 -2.56 -6.05
C ILE A 170 -20.40 -4.08 -6.17
N THR A 171 -21.21 -4.51 -7.12
CA THR A 171 -21.61 -5.91 -7.30
C THR A 171 -20.55 -6.68 -8.10
N ILE A 172 -19.86 -7.57 -7.40
CA ILE A 172 -18.99 -8.61 -7.96
C ILE A 172 -19.54 -10.00 -7.59
N PRO A 173 -19.26 -11.07 -8.37
CA PRO A 173 -19.92 -12.37 -8.19
C PRO A 173 -19.40 -13.17 -6.98
N ASP A 174 -18.12 -13.05 -6.68
CA ASP A 174 -17.39 -13.85 -5.70
C ASP A 174 -16.65 -12.93 -4.69
N PRO A 175 -16.36 -13.38 -3.46
CA PRO A 175 -15.47 -12.66 -2.55
C PRO A 175 -14.01 -12.80 -2.99
N ILE A 176 -13.40 -11.71 -3.46
CA ILE A 176 -11.97 -11.65 -3.84
C ILE A 176 -11.12 -10.88 -2.83
N MET A 177 -9.80 -10.90 -3.03
CA MET A 177 -8.90 -9.86 -2.52
C MET A 177 -8.83 -8.71 -3.54
N MET A 178 -9.24 -7.51 -3.12
CA MET A 178 -9.05 -6.26 -3.85
C MET A 178 -8.18 -5.35 -2.98
N HIS A 179 -6.86 -5.40 -3.18
CA HIS A 179 -5.88 -4.74 -2.30
C HIS A 179 -5.91 -3.21 -2.50
N ASP A 180 -5.66 -2.79 -3.74
CA ASP A 180 -5.63 -1.40 -4.17
C ASP A 180 -6.80 -1.06 -5.12
N PHE A 181 -6.96 0.23 -5.45
CA PHE A 181 -7.82 0.76 -6.50
C PHE A 181 -7.21 2.06 -7.06
N ALA A 182 -7.69 2.58 -8.19
CA ALA A 182 -7.19 3.86 -8.72
C ALA A 182 -8.31 4.89 -8.87
N ILE A 183 -7.94 6.17 -8.97
CA ILE A 183 -8.84 7.29 -9.27
C ILE A 183 -8.29 8.13 -10.42
N THR A 184 -9.16 8.88 -11.08
CA THR A 184 -8.84 9.92 -12.05
C THR A 184 -9.59 11.21 -11.68
N GLU A 185 -9.58 12.23 -12.54
CA GLU A 185 -10.37 13.46 -12.36
C GLU A 185 -11.87 13.14 -12.24
N ASN A 186 -12.40 12.21 -13.03
CA ASN A 186 -13.84 11.90 -13.07
C ASN A 186 -14.21 10.49 -12.55
N TYR A 187 -13.27 9.54 -12.49
CA TYR A 187 -13.56 8.12 -12.26
C TYR A 187 -12.84 7.49 -11.07
N ALA A 188 -13.37 6.36 -10.61
CA ALA A 188 -12.71 5.38 -9.76
C ALA A 188 -12.68 4.02 -10.48
N ILE A 189 -11.58 3.28 -10.31
CA ILE A 189 -11.25 2.05 -11.04
C ILE A 189 -11.11 0.91 -10.04
N PHE A 190 -12.08 0.00 -10.03
CA PHE A 190 -12.10 -1.20 -9.18
C PHE A 190 -11.54 -2.40 -9.93
N MET A 191 -10.76 -3.25 -9.24
CA MET A 191 -10.09 -4.39 -9.85
C MET A 191 -10.71 -5.71 -9.36
N ASP A 192 -11.62 -6.28 -10.16
CA ASP A 192 -12.17 -7.62 -9.93
C ASP A 192 -11.23 -8.67 -10.54
N LEU A 193 -10.22 -9.02 -9.75
CA LEU A 193 -9.12 -9.91 -10.14
C LEU A 193 -9.35 -11.33 -9.59
N PRO A 194 -8.91 -12.38 -10.30
CA PRO A 194 -9.28 -13.76 -9.98
C PRO A 194 -8.48 -14.38 -8.80
N LEU A 195 -8.39 -13.68 -7.67
CA LEU A 195 -7.81 -14.17 -6.41
C LEU A 195 -8.92 -14.28 -5.33
N PHE A 196 -9.47 -15.48 -5.18
CA PHE A 196 -10.72 -15.75 -4.45
C PHE A 196 -10.49 -16.16 -3.00
N PHE A 197 -11.33 -15.67 -2.08
CA PHE A 197 -11.41 -16.17 -0.71
C PHE A 197 -12.13 -17.53 -0.68
N ASN A 198 -11.36 -18.62 -0.59
CA ASN A 198 -11.89 -19.98 -0.80
C ASN A 198 -11.61 -20.93 0.39
N PRO A 199 -12.39 -20.81 1.48
CA PRO A 199 -12.24 -21.68 2.65
C PRO A 199 -12.60 -23.16 2.40
N LYS A 200 -13.21 -23.50 1.24
CA LYS A 200 -13.48 -24.90 0.86
C LYS A 200 -12.22 -25.56 0.31
N GLU A 201 -11.49 -24.88 -0.58
CA GLU A 201 -10.20 -25.34 -1.10
C GLU A 201 -9.12 -25.34 -0.01
N MET A 202 -9.08 -24.32 0.86
CA MET A 202 -8.17 -24.27 2.03
C MET A 202 -8.14 -25.59 2.80
N VAL A 203 -9.32 -26.17 3.09
CA VAL A 203 -9.44 -27.42 3.85
C VAL A 203 -9.25 -28.66 2.97
N LYS A 204 -9.82 -28.70 1.77
CA LYS A 204 -9.78 -29.88 0.87
C LYS A 204 -8.40 -30.13 0.26
N GLU A 205 -7.72 -29.07 -0.13
CA GLU A 205 -6.49 -29.11 -0.93
C GLU A 205 -5.25 -28.74 -0.09
N ASN A 206 -5.46 -28.50 1.22
CA ASN A 206 -4.43 -28.05 2.16
C ASN A 206 -3.71 -26.76 1.70
N LYS A 207 -4.43 -25.88 1.01
CA LYS A 207 -3.97 -24.59 0.49
C LYS A 207 -4.17 -23.46 1.50
N PHE A 208 -3.54 -22.32 1.22
CA PHE A 208 -3.85 -21.03 1.82
C PHE A 208 -5.32 -20.62 1.54
N ILE A 209 -5.87 -19.70 2.34
CA ILE A 209 -7.28 -19.30 2.26
C ILE A 209 -7.65 -18.45 1.02
N PHE A 210 -6.67 -17.99 0.25
CA PHE A 210 -6.86 -17.34 -1.04
C PHE A 210 -6.27 -18.20 -2.18
N SER A 211 -7.05 -18.45 -3.23
CA SER A 211 -6.63 -19.20 -4.42
C SER A 211 -6.80 -18.38 -5.70
N PHE A 212 -5.80 -18.45 -6.59
CA PHE A 212 -5.78 -17.75 -7.89
C PHE A 212 -6.30 -18.65 -9.01
N ASP A 213 -7.18 -18.13 -9.86
CA ASP A 213 -7.72 -18.83 -11.04
C ASP A 213 -7.27 -18.17 -12.35
N ALA A 214 -6.16 -18.68 -12.90
CA ALA A 214 -5.59 -18.24 -14.17
C ALA A 214 -6.53 -18.40 -15.39
N ASN A 215 -7.63 -19.14 -15.26
CA ASN A 215 -8.61 -19.35 -16.33
C ASN A 215 -9.66 -18.23 -16.37
N LYS A 216 -9.92 -17.54 -15.25
CA LYS A 216 -10.79 -16.36 -15.21
C LYS A 216 -10.04 -15.13 -15.72
N LYS A 217 -10.77 -14.26 -16.42
CA LYS A 217 -10.28 -12.94 -16.87
C LYS A 217 -10.21 -11.98 -15.69
N ALA A 218 -9.27 -11.05 -15.73
CA ALA A 218 -9.31 -9.86 -14.88
C ALA A 218 -10.37 -8.89 -15.40
N ARG A 219 -11.18 -8.31 -14.51
CA ARG A 219 -12.20 -7.31 -14.87
C ARG A 219 -11.93 -5.99 -14.16
N PHE A 220 -12.05 -4.89 -14.90
CA PHE A 220 -11.80 -3.53 -14.41
C PHE A 220 -13.10 -2.74 -14.46
N GLY A 221 -13.58 -2.30 -13.31
CA GLY A 221 -14.86 -1.61 -13.15
C GLY A 221 -14.64 -0.11 -13.01
N ILE A 222 -14.97 0.66 -14.04
CA ILE A 222 -14.79 2.11 -14.06
C ILE A 222 -16.13 2.79 -13.73
N LEU A 223 -16.15 3.56 -12.65
CA LEU A 223 -17.33 4.24 -12.11
C LEU A 223 -17.07 5.76 -12.01
N PRO A 224 -18.01 6.65 -12.39
CA PRO A 224 -17.88 8.07 -12.08
C PRO A 224 -17.78 8.28 -10.56
N ARG A 225 -16.73 8.95 -10.08
CA ARG A 225 -16.30 8.93 -8.66
C ARG A 225 -17.31 9.51 -7.65
N TYR A 226 -18.32 10.24 -8.13
CA TYR A 226 -19.43 10.78 -7.31
C TYR A 226 -20.78 10.07 -7.50
N ALA A 227 -20.82 8.98 -8.28
CA ALA A 227 -22.04 8.19 -8.52
C ALA A 227 -22.68 7.71 -7.22
N LYS A 228 -24.02 7.64 -7.18
CA LYS A 228 -24.79 7.26 -5.97
C LYS A 228 -25.19 5.79 -5.93
N ASN A 229 -24.83 5.04 -6.97
CA ASN A 229 -25.04 3.61 -7.15
C ASN A 229 -24.17 3.13 -8.33
N GLU A 230 -24.12 1.82 -8.55
CA GLU A 230 -23.33 1.19 -9.61
C GLU A 230 -23.93 1.26 -11.03
N LEU A 231 -25.06 1.96 -11.26
CA LEU A 231 -25.73 1.97 -12.59
C LEU A 231 -24.89 2.63 -13.70
N LEU A 232 -23.81 3.32 -13.35
CA LEU A 232 -22.86 3.96 -14.27
C LEU A 232 -21.54 3.19 -14.39
N LEU A 233 -21.42 2.01 -13.75
CA LEU A 233 -20.22 1.17 -13.73
C LEU A 233 -20.02 0.47 -15.09
N LYS A 234 -18.86 0.67 -15.71
CA LYS A 234 -18.45 -0.03 -16.94
C LYS A 234 -17.41 -1.10 -16.61
N TRP A 235 -17.71 -2.36 -16.93
CA TRP A 235 -16.81 -3.49 -16.73
C TRP A 235 -16.04 -3.84 -18.00
N PHE A 236 -14.74 -3.58 -17.98
CA PHE A 236 -13.78 -3.97 -19.01
C PHE A 236 -13.16 -5.32 -18.68
N ASN A 237 -12.70 -6.07 -19.70
CA ASN A 237 -12.13 -7.41 -19.54
C ASN A 237 -10.74 -7.49 -20.16
N LEU A 238 -9.74 -7.91 -19.37
CA LEU A 238 -8.37 -8.16 -19.83
C LEU A 238 -7.97 -9.63 -19.60
N PRO A 239 -6.86 -10.12 -20.20
CA PRO A 239 -6.30 -11.43 -19.90
C PRO A 239 -6.04 -11.62 -18.40
N SER A 240 -5.99 -12.88 -17.93
CA SER A 240 -5.78 -13.16 -16.51
C SER A 240 -4.48 -12.52 -15.99
N CYS A 241 -4.57 -11.98 -14.78
CA CYS A 241 -3.50 -11.33 -14.04
C CYS A 241 -3.90 -11.16 -12.58
N PHE A 242 -2.93 -10.80 -11.75
CA PHE A 242 -3.19 -10.15 -10.48
C PHE A 242 -2.39 -8.86 -10.38
N ILE A 243 -2.88 -7.94 -9.58
CA ILE A 243 -2.30 -6.64 -9.29
C ILE A 243 -2.48 -6.49 -7.78
N PHE A 244 -1.37 -6.40 -7.04
CA PHE A 244 -1.48 -5.83 -5.70
C PHE A 244 -1.71 -4.32 -5.82
N HIS A 245 -0.98 -3.64 -6.72
CA HIS A 245 -0.86 -2.19 -6.71
C HIS A 245 -0.76 -1.51 -8.09
N ASN A 246 -1.38 -0.33 -8.14
CA ASN A 246 -1.29 0.62 -9.24
C ASN A 246 -0.21 1.68 -8.96
N ALA A 247 0.33 2.28 -10.01
CA ALA A 247 1.20 3.46 -9.92
C ALA A 247 0.38 4.75 -10.05
N ASN A 248 -0.45 4.83 -11.09
CA ASN A 248 -1.29 6.00 -11.38
C ASN A 248 -2.45 5.65 -12.33
N ALA A 249 -3.48 6.51 -12.40
CA ALA A 249 -4.45 6.53 -13.50
C ALA A 249 -4.80 7.97 -13.92
N TRP A 250 -5.14 8.17 -15.20
CA TRP A 250 -5.61 9.44 -15.73
C TRP A 250 -6.58 9.26 -16.89
N GLU A 251 -7.13 10.35 -17.41
CA GLU A 251 -8.01 10.37 -18.59
C GLU A 251 -7.26 10.96 -19.79
N GLN A 252 -7.36 10.30 -20.94
CA GLN A 252 -6.73 10.72 -22.20
C GLN A 252 -7.77 10.69 -23.33
N GLY A 253 -8.49 11.80 -23.48
CA GLY A 253 -9.58 11.91 -24.45
C GLY A 253 -10.78 11.07 -24.02
N ASP A 254 -11.04 9.97 -24.73
CA ASP A 254 -12.11 9.01 -24.42
C ASP A 254 -11.60 7.76 -23.66
N GLU A 255 -10.29 7.64 -23.46
CA GLU A 255 -9.68 6.53 -22.72
C GLU A 255 -9.43 6.89 -21.25
N VAL A 256 -9.64 5.93 -20.36
CA VAL A 256 -9.00 5.91 -19.05
C VAL A 256 -7.72 5.09 -19.15
N VAL A 257 -6.61 5.64 -18.69
CA VAL A 257 -5.28 5.00 -18.66
C VAL A 257 -4.93 4.62 -17.23
N LEU A 258 -4.35 3.44 -17.03
CA LEU A 258 -3.91 2.91 -15.75
C LEU A 258 -2.49 2.36 -15.89
N ILE A 259 -1.56 2.85 -15.09
CA ILE A 259 -0.21 2.30 -14.96
C ILE A 259 -0.19 1.41 -13.72
N THR A 260 0.25 0.16 -13.87
CA THR A 260 0.13 -0.85 -12.81
C THR A 260 1.29 -1.84 -12.79
N SER A 261 1.62 -2.31 -11.59
CA SER A 261 2.47 -3.50 -11.42
C SER A 261 1.61 -4.75 -11.60
N ARG A 262 2.03 -5.67 -12.48
CA ARG A 262 1.24 -6.83 -12.88
C ARG A 262 1.97 -8.14 -12.58
N LEU A 263 1.31 -9.00 -11.82
CA LEU A 263 1.66 -10.41 -11.64
C LEU A 263 0.91 -11.25 -12.68
N LYS A 264 1.60 -12.23 -13.27
CA LYS A 264 0.99 -13.16 -14.24
C LYS A 264 0.17 -14.26 -13.55
N ASN A 265 0.81 -14.97 -12.61
CA ASN A 265 0.24 -16.10 -11.86
C ASN A 265 0.78 -16.04 -10.41
N PRO A 266 0.14 -15.31 -9.48
CA PRO A 266 0.55 -15.35 -8.07
C PRO A 266 0.25 -16.72 -7.44
N ASP A 267 1.22 -17.27 -6.71
CA ASP A 267 1.01 -18.38 -5.78
C ASP A 267 1.26 -17.86 -4.36
N LEU A 268 0.22 -17.80 -3.54
CA LEU A 268 0.34 -17.32 -2.16
C LEU A 268 0.77 -18.41 -1.17
N ASP A 269 0.76 -19.69 -1.57
CA ASP A 269 1.22 -20.78 -0.73
C ASP A 269 2.75 -20.86 -0.67
N THR A 270 3.45 -20.56 -1.77
CA THR A 270 4.90 -20.37 -1.79
C THR A 270 5.30 -19.10 -1.01
N VAL A 271 4.58 -17.99 -1.19
CA VAL A 271 4.77 -16.74 -0.42
C VAL A 271 4.54 -16.94 1.08
N ASN A 272 3.64 -17.83 1.49
CA ASN A 272 3.45 -18.19 2.90
C ASN A 272 4.58 -19.13 3.41
N GLY A 273 4.96 -20.14 2.64
CA GLY A 273 5.83 -21.25 3.01
C GLY A 273 7.30 -20.96 3.39
N THR A 274 8.03 -22.05 3.60
CA THR A 274 9.46 -22.10 4.02
C THR A 274 10.29 -22.92 3.03
N ILE A 275 10.06 -22.71 1.73
CA ILE A 275 10.75 -23.40 0.64
C ILE A 275 11.81 -22.45 0.08
N GLU A 276 13.04 -22.93 -0.09
CA GLU A 276 14.23 -22.16 -0.51
C GLU A 276 14.36 -22.02 -2.04
N ASP A 277 13.32 -22.40 -2.79
CA ASP A 277 13.33 -22.38 -4.26
C ASP A 277 13.12 -20.96 -4.80
N ASN A 278 14.02 -20.55 -5.70
CA ASN A 278 14.01 -19.25 -6.38
C ASN A 278 12.89 -19.14 -7.44
N LEU A 279 11.64 -19.09 -6.98
CA LEU A 279 10.52 -18.64 -7.81
C LEU A 279 10.53 -17.11 -7.87
N GLU A 280 11.10 -16.57 -8.94
CA GLU A 280 11.03 -15.14 -9.27
C GLU A 280 9.56 -14.72 -9.45
N ILE A 281 9.00 -14.06 -8.43
CA ILE A 281 7.73 -13.34 -8.57
C ILE A 281 8.00 -12.12 -9.45
N THR A 282 7.90 -12.36 -10.75
CA THR A 282 8.18 -11.40 -11.81
C THR A 282 7.04 -10.41 -11.93
N ASN A 283 7.18 -9.30 -11.23
CA ASN A 283 6.37 -8.10 -11.45
C ASN A 283 6.82 -7.42 -12.74
N GLU A 284 5.87 -7.05 -13.57
CA GLU A 284 6.10 -6.32 -14.82
C GLU A 284 5.24 -5.05 -14.79
N LEU A 285 5.81 -3.89 -15.16
CA LEU A 285 5.03 -2.66 -15.30
C LEU A 285 4.19 -2.72 -16.58
N TYR A 286 2.90 -2.42 -16.50
CA TYR A 286 1.99 -2.32 -17.65
C TYR A 286 1.27 -0.98 -17.68
N GLU A 287 1.07 -0.48 -18.90
CA GLU A 287 -0.04 0.43 -19.21
C GLU A 287 -1.26 -0.42 -19.55
N MET A 288 -2.43 -0.04 -19.03
CA MET A 288 -3.74 -0.55 -19.42
C MET A 288 -4.61 0.62 -19.87
N ARG A 289 -5.32 0.45 -20.98
CA ARG A 289 -6.20 1.49 -21.57
C ARG A 289 -7.62 0.97 -21.71
N PHE A 290 -8.59 1.80 -21.37
CA PHE A 290 -10.01 1.47 -21.32
C PHE A 290 -10.82 2.52 -22.08
N ASP A 291 -11.30 2.18 -23.29
CA ASP A 291 -12.06 3.09 -24.15
C ASP A 291 -13.51 3.21 -23.65
N MET A 292 -13.86 4.39 -23.13
CA MET A 292 -15.15 4.64 -22.51
C MET A 292 -16.30 4.78 -23.53
N LYS A 293 -16.02 4.86 -24.84
CA LYS A 293 -17.02 4.83 -25.92
C LYS A 293 -17.23 3.43 -26.49
N SER A 294 -16.17 2.70 -26.85
CA SER A 294 -16.31 1.37 -27.46
C SER A 294 -16.47 0.21 -26.46
N GLY A 295 -16.04 0.40 -25.21
CA GLY A 295 -16.00 -0.67 -24.20
C GLY A 295 -14.85 -1.66 -24.39
N LEU A 296 -13.90 -1.37 -25.29
CA LEU A 296 -12.69 -2.15 -25.49
C LEU A 296 -11.62 -1.80 -24.45
N ALA A 297 -10.71 -2.75 -24.21
CA ALA A 297 -9.55 -2.55 -23.36
C ALA A 297 -8.29 -3.18 -23.97
N SER A 298 -7.14 -2.59 -23.67
CA SER A 298 -5.82 -3.08 -24.10
C SER A 298 -4.80 -2.96 -22.98
N GLN A 299 -3.66 -3.64 -23.13
CA GLN A 299 -2.52 -3.54 -22.20
C GLN A 299 -1.18 -3.61 -22.95
N LYS A 300 -0.23 -2.75 -22.59
CA LYS A 300 1.14 -2.66 -23.14
C LYS A 300 2.13 -2.90 -21.99
N LYS A 301 3.07 -3.85 -22.17
CA LYS A 301 4.18 -4.06 -21.22
C LYS A 301 5.18 -2.89 -21.36
N LEU A 302 5.59 -2.31 -20.23
CA LEU A 302 6.46 -1.13 -20.18
C LEU A 302 7.89 -1.42 -19.72
N SER A 303 8.14 -2.49 -18.98
CA SER A 303 9.46 -2.74 -18.38
C SER A 303 9.91 -4.19 -18.56
N ALA A 304 11.22 -4.44 -18.47
CA ALA A 304 11.72 -5.75 -18.02
C ALA A 304 11.15 -6.07 -16.62
N PRO A 305 11.19 -7.33 -16.16
CA PRO A 305 10.76 -7.66 -14.80
C PRO A 305 11.49 -6.80 -13.75
N ALA A 306 10.71 -6.25 -12.83
CA ALA A 306 11.14 -5.28 -11.83
C ALA A 306 10.74 -5.77 -10.42
N ILE A 307 11.23 -5.08 -9.40
CA ILE A 307 10.63 -5.14 -8.06
C ILE A 307 9.33 -4.30 -8.10
N ASP A 308 8.40 -4.58 -7.18
CA ASP A 308 7.25 -3.71 -6.94
C ASP A 308 7.67 -2.33 -6.38
N PHE A 309 6.74 -1.52 -5.86
CA PHE A 309 6.93 -0.09 -5.53
C PHE A 309 7.04 0.86 -6.75
N PRO A 310 6.12 0.87 -7.73
CA PRO A 310 6.08 1.95 -8.71
C PRO A 310 5.51 3.19 -8.03
N ARG A 311 6.42 3.98 -7.44
CA ARG A 311 6.13 5.26 -6.82
C ARG A 311 6.35 6.37 -7.85
N VAL A 312 5.39 7.28 -7.89
CA VAL A 312 5.41 8.53 -8.66
C VAL A 312 5.20 9.70 -7.67
N ASN A 313 5.18 10.93 -8.16
CA ASN A 313 4.88 12.12 -7.35
C ASN A 313 3.54 11.93 -6.60
N GLU A 314 3.49 12.06 -5.25
CA GLU A 314 2.35 11.64 -4.37
C GLU A 314 0.98 12.28 -4.69
N SER A 315 0.91 13.17 -5.67
CA SER A 315 -0.30 13.37 -6.49
C SER A 315 -0.89 12.05 -7.04
N TYR A 316 -0.10 10.95 -7.05
CA TYR A 316 -0.25 9.63 -7.68
C TYR A 316 0.55 8.55 -6.82
N ILE A 317 0.05 7.31 -6.49
CA ILE A 317 0.62 6.35 -5.43
C ILE A 317 0.20 4.85 -5.68
N GLY A 318 0.90 3.69 -5.39
CA GLY A 318 2.12 3.24 -4.61
C GLY A 318 2.10 1.68 -4.25
N SER A 319 3.15 0.97 -3.74
CA SER A 319 3.24 -0.54 -3.67
C SER A 319 4.11 -1.25 -2.55
N ILE A 320 4.42 -2.58 -2.59
CA ILE A 320 5.06 -3.44 -1.52
C ILE A 320 6.13 -4.45 -2.03
N GLY A 321 7.23 -4.69 -1.28
CA GLY A 321 8.27 -5.70 -1.55
C GLY A 321 9.53 -5.62 -0.65
N LYS A 322 10.62 -6.32 -0.99
CA LYS A 322 11.98 -6.09 -0.45
C LYS A 322 12.76 -5.28 -1.49
N ILE A 323 13.00 -3.98 -1.30
CA ILE A 323 13.69 -3.16 -2.33
C ILE A 323 15.19 -3.46 -2.32
N THR A 324 15.79 -3.73 -3.50
CA THR A 324 17.25 -3.75 -3.71
C THR A 324 17.76 -2.58 -4.57
N GLY A 325 16.84 -1.82 -5.18
CA GLY A 325 17.14 -0.62 -5.96
C GLY A 325 15.87 0.05 -6.46
N MET A 326 15.97 1.32 -6.85
CA MET A 326 14.86 2.12 -7.41
C MET A 326 15.06 2.34 -8.91
N VAL A 327 13.97 2.42 -9.66
CA VAL A 327 13.99 2.61 -11.12
C VAL A 327 13.08 3.77 -11.50
N LYS A 328 13.62 4.71 -12.30
CA LYS A 328 12.90 5.84 -12.86
C LYS A 328 12.49 5.54 -14.30
N PHE A 329 11.22 5.71 -14.61
CA PHE A 329 10.66 5.53 -15.95
C PHE A 329 10.17 6.87 -16.54
N ASP A 330 10.34 7.04 -17.84
CA ASP A 330 9.63 8.03 -18.65
C ASP A 330 8.49 7.30 -19.40
N LEU A 331 7.24 7.71 -19.19
CA LEU A 331 6.07 7.07 -19.80
C LEU A 331 5.79 7.55 -21.24
N TYR A 332 6.47 8.61 -21.71
CA TYR A 332 6.35 9.14 -23.07
C TYR A 332 7.41 8.55 -24.02
N ALA A 333 8.50 8.00 -23.48
CA ALA A 333 9.48 7.23 -24.24
C ALA A 333 8.96 5.82 -24.57
N GLU A 334 9.30 5.31 -25.76
CA GLU A 334 8.92 3.94 -26.14
C GLU A 334 9.67 2.90 -25.29
N PRO A 335 8.97 1.93 -24.66
CA PRO A 335 9.61 0.88 -23.89
C PRO A 335 10.30 -0.16 -24.76
N GLU A 336 11.26 -0.86 -24.17
CA GLU A 336 12.00 -1.97 -24.79
C GLU A 336 11.55 -3.32 -24.18
N PRO A 337 10.33 -3.83 -24.46
CA PRO A 337 9.74 -4.97 -23.75
C PRO A 337 10.45 -6.32 -24.00
N GLU A 338 11.38 -6.37 -24.96
CA GLU A 338 12.25 -7.52 -25.22
C GLU A 338 13.43 -7.62 -24.21
N LYS A 339 13.75 -6.54 -23.48
CA LYS A 339 14.77 -6.58 -22.42
C LYS A 339 14.33 -7.53 -21.30
N THR A 340 15.23 -8.44 -20.92
CA THR A 340 15.06 -9.37 -19.80
C THR A 340 15.67 -8.84 -18.49
N LYS A 341 16.34 -7.69 -18.53
CA LYS A 341 16.95 -6.99 -17.39
C LYS A 341 16.66 -5.49 -17.48
N LEU A 342 16.67 -4.84 -16.32
CA LEU A 342 16.57 -3.38 -16.22
C LEU A 342 17.95 -2.76 -16.47
N GLU A 343 18.04 -1.92 -17.50
CA GLU A 343 19.24 -1.18 -17.90
C GLU A 343 18.80 0.20 -18.38
N VAL A 344 19.52 1.27 -18.02
CA VAL A 344 19.20 2.65 -18.41
C VAL A 344 19.25 2.79 -19.94
N GLY A 345 18.21 3.38 -20.51
CA GLY A 345 17.95 3.44 -21.95
C GLY A 345 16.46 3.24 -22.27
N GLY A 346 16.05 3.70 -23.46
CA GLY A 346 14.64 3.65 -23.87
C GLY A 346 13.77 4.46 -22.90
N ASN A 347 12.84 3.79 -22.24
CA ASN A 347 11.97 4.39 -21.23
C ASN A 347 12.52 4.32 -19.79
N VAL A 348 13.69 3.70 -19.55
CA VAL A 348 14.34 3.67 -18.22
C VAL A 348 15.34 4.81 -18.14
N GLN A 349 15.04 5.84 -17.36
CA GLN A 349 15.85 7.06 -17.25
C GLN A 349 16.92 7.01 -16.15
N GLY A 350 16.77 6.13 -15.16
CA GLY A 350 17.74 6.00 -14.06
C GLY A 350 17.49 4.77 -13.19
N ILE A 351 18.57 4.25 -12.61
CA ILE A 351 18.54 3.13 -11.66
C ILE A 351 19.47 3.48 -10.50
N PHE A 352 18.95 3.40 -9.27
CA PHE A 352 19.74 3.54 -8.04
C PHE A 352 19.86 2.16 -7.37
N ASP A 353 21.07 1.61 -7.32
CA ASP A 353 21.39 0.35 -6.64
C ASP A 353 21.69 0.60 -5.15
N LEU A 354 21.09 -0.17 -4.24
CA LEU A 354 21.37 -0.07 -2.80
C LEU A 354 22.72 -0.70 -2.41
N GLY A 355 23.26 -1.58 -3.27
CA GLY A 355 24.47 -2.36 -3.04
C GLY A 355 24.21 -3.70 -2.34
N ALA A 356 25.20 -4.60 -2.41
CA ALA A 356 25.06 -5.97 -1.94
C ALA A 356 24.73 -6.08 -0.44
N ASP A 357 23.72 -6.90 -0.12
CA ASP A 357 23.19 -7.18 1.23
C ASP A 357 22.60 -5.95 1.94
N ARG A 358 22.05 -5.03 1.15
CA ARG A 358 21.29 -3.85 1.60
C ARG A 358 19.89 -3.84 1.00
N PHE A 359 18.92 -3.42 1.80
CA PHE A 359 17.51 -3.49 1.45
C PHE A 359 16.75 -2.26 1.95
N GLY A 360 15.84 -1.73 1.13
CA GLY A 360 15.11 -0.49 1.40
C GLY A 360 13.62 -0.69 1.74
N SER A 361 13.03 0.33 2.37
CA SER A 361 11.57 0.55 2.46
C SER A 361 11.00 1.06 1.13
N GLU A 362 9.68 1.26 1.07
CA GLU A 362 9.09 2.13 0.04
C GLU A 362 9.81 3.50 -0.01
N ALA A 363 10.00 4.01 -1.23
CA ALA A 363 10.60 5.32 -1.47
C ALA A 363 9.52 6.39 -1.65
N VAL A 364 9.56 7.42 -0.81
CA VAL A 364 8.63 8.55 -0.85
C VAL A 364 9.25 9.67 -1.67
N PHE A 365 8.58 10.05 -2.75
CA PHE A 365 8.93 11.26 -3.50
C PHE A 365 8.44 12.51 -2.76
N VAL A 366 9.34 13.46 -2.53
CA VAL A 366 9.07 14.76 -1.92
C VAL A 366 9.50 15.83 -2.92
N PRO A 367 8.57 16.60 -3.53
CA PRO A 367 8.92 17.62 -4.50
C PRO A 367 9.65 18.81 -3.86
N CYS A 368 10.54 19.46 -4.62
CA CYS A 368 11.20 20.71 -4.23
C CYS A 368 10.19 21.86 -4.02
N ARG A 369 9.04 21.82 -4.70
CA ARG A 369 7.95 22.81 -4.63
C ARG A 369 6.59 22.12 -4.71
N PRO A 370 5.56 22.56 -3.96
CA PRO A 370 4.25 21.93 -4.01
C PRO A 370 3.53 22.16 -5.34
N GLY A 371 2.70 21.17 -5.72
CA GLY A 371 1.88 21.22 -6.93
C GLY A 371 2.68 21.09 -8.23
N ILE A 372 2.07 21.53 -9.33
CA ILE A 372 2.51 21.26 -10.71
C ILE A 372 3.29 22.44 -11.34
N THR A 373 4.08 23.16 -10.55
CA THR A 373 4.79 24.39 -10.99
C THR A 373 6.29 24.22 -11.23
N SER A 374 6.87 23.13 -10.73
CA SER A 374 8.18 22.62 -11.10
C SER A 374 8.07 21.53 -12.18
N GLU A 375 9.19 21.01 -12.64
CA GLU A 375 9.19 19.75 -13.39
C GLU A 375 8.73 18.59 -12.47
N GLU A 376 8.11 17.55 -13.04
CA GLU A 376 7.45 16.48 -12.27
C GLU A 376 8.39 15.72 -11.34
N ASP A 377 9.68 15.65 -11.73
CA ASP A 377 10.78 14.96 -11.05
C ASP A 377 11.69 15.89 -10.23
N ASP A 378 11.39 17.19 -10.14
CA ASP A 378 12.11 18.18 -9.32
C ASP A 378 11.81 17.93 -7.84
N GLY A 379 12.59 17.04 -7.23
CA GLY A 379 12.39 16.57 -5.87
C GLY A 379 13.40 15.51 -5.44
N TYR A 380 13.11 14.90 -4.29
CA TYR A 380 13.95 13.90 -3.65
C TYR A 380 13.18 12.60 -3.42
N LEU A 381 13.87 11.46 -3.53
CA LEU A 381 13.37 10.17 -3.04
C LEU A 381 13.96 9.90 -1.65
N LEU A 382 13.08 9.73 -0.67
CA LEU A 382 13.40 9.45 0.72
C LEU A 382 13.00 8.01 1.05
N PHE A 383 13.90 7.23 1.65
CA PHE A 383 13.64 5.83 2.02
C PHE A 383 14.48 5.42 3.22
N PHE A 384 13.98 4.46 4.01
CA PHE A 384 14.83 3.74 4.96
C PHE A 384 15.72 2.75 4.22
N LEU A 385 16.93 2.57 4.72
CA LEU A 385 17.90 1.57 4.27
C LEU A 385 18.32 0.71 5.45
N HIS A 386 18.32 -0.62 5.29
CA HIS A 386 18.88 -1.57 6.24
C HIS A 386 20.05 -2.33 5.59
N ASP A 387 21.16 -2.43 6.30
CA ASP A 387 22.39 -3.13 5.88
C ASP A 387 22.51 -4.43 6.71
N GLU A 388 22.24 -5.59 6.08
CA GLU A 388 22.19 -6.89 6.79
C GLU A 388 23.57 -7.34 7.28
N LYS A 389 24.67 -6.79 6.72
CA LYS A 389 26.05 -7.09 7.16
C LYS A 389 26.42 -6.42 8.49
N THR A 390 25.99 -5.16 8.67
CA THR A 390 26.31 -4.36 9.86
C THR A 390 25.19 -4.32 10.88
N GLY A 391 23.97 -4.72 10.51
CA GLY A 391 22.76 -4.62 11.34
C GLY A 391 22.25 -3.19 11.51
N LYS A 392 22.92 -2.18 10.94
CA LYS A 392 22.53 -0.77 10.98
C LYS A 392 21.33 -0.48 10.08
N SER A 393 20.68 0.65 10.34
CA SER A 393 19.76 1.28 9.41
C SER A 393 20.01 2.78 9.30
N ALA A 394 19.60 3.37 8.19
CA ALA A 394 19.69 4.79 7.88
C ALA A 394 18.39 5.26 7.18
N VAL A 395 18.22 6.58 7.04
CA VAL A 395 17.40 7.15 5.96
C VAL A 395 18.33 7.74 4.91
N ASN A 396 18.12 7.37 3.66
CA ASN A 396 18.79 7.98 2.52
C ASN A 396 17.85 9.01 1.86
N VAL A 397 18.45 10.09 1.36
CA VAL A 397 17.82 11.11 0.53
C VAL A 397 18.60 11.17 -0.78
N ILE A 398 17.97 10.82 -1.89
CA ILE A 398 18.58 10.93 -3.24
C ILE A 398 17.83 11.95 -4.09
N ASP A 399 18.53 12.56 -5.04
CA ASP A 399 17.95 13.46 -6.02
C ASP A 399 17.16 12.65 -7.07
N ALA A 400 15.85 12.90 -7.18
CA ALA A 400 14.94 12.13 -8.03
C ALA A 400 15.09 12.47 -9.53
N LYS A 401 15.68 13.62 -9.83
CA LYS A 401 15.89 14.10 -11.20
C LYS A 401 17.05 13.36 -11.86
N THR A 402 18.19 13.34 -11.19
CA THR A 402 19.46 12.74 -11.62
C THR A 402 19.57 11.25 -11.33
N MET A 403 18.87 10.73 -10.30
CA MET A 403 19.04 9.37 -9.78
C MET A 403 20.52 9.06 -9.42
N SER A 404 21.25 10.07 -8.95
CA SER A 404 22.67 9.97 -8.55
C SER A 404 22.94 8.80 -7.59
N ALA A 405 23.96 8.00 -7.89
CA ALA A 405 24.42 6.90 -7.02
C ALA A 405 24.99 7.39 -5.67
N ASP A 406 25.47 8.63 -5.60
CA ASP A 406 25.83 9.31 -4.35
C ASP A 406 24.59 10.03 -3.78
N PRO A 407 24.12 9.68 -2.56
CA PRO A 407 23.00 10.34 -1.91
C PRO A 407 23.28 11.79 -1.53
N VAL A 408 22.24 12.64 -1.61
CA VAL A 408 22.26 14.04 -1.16
C VAL A 408 22.42 14.14 0.35
N ALA A 409 21.79 13.23 1.10
CA ALA A 409 21.98 13.08 2.54
C ALA A 409 21.78 11.64 3.00
N VAL A 410 22.44 11.28 4.11
CA VAL A 410 22.25 10.02 4.83
C VAL A 410 22.13 10.33 6.32
N VAL A 411 21.05 9.86 6.95
CA VAL A 411 20.79 10.00 8.38
C VAL A 411 20.94 8.64 9.03
N GLU A 412 22.05 8.38 9.73
CA GLU A 412 22.20 7.16 10.54
C GLU A 412 21.15 7.10 11.65
N LEU A 413 20.55 5.93 11.88
CA LEU A 413 19.52 5.74 12.91
C LEU A 413 20.10 5.02 14.14
N PRO A 414 19.61 5.34 15.36
CA PRO A 414 20.15 4.78 16.61
C PRO A 414 19.81 3.29 16.81
N HIS A 415 18.86 2.76 16.04
CA HIS A 415 18.37 1.39 16.14
C HIS A 415 18.09 0.80 14.76
N ARG A 416 18.07 -0.54 14.67
CA ARG A 416 17.58 -1.24 13.48
C ARG A 416 16.13 -0.84 13.17
N VAL A 417 15.92 -0.56 11.90
CA VAL A 417 14.66 -0.42 11.19
C VAL A 417 14.57 -1.65 10.30
N PRO A 418 13.77 -2.68 10.66
CA PRO A 418 13.55 -3.90 9.85
C PRO A 418 12.90 -3.65 8.47
N TYR A 419 12.10 -4.60 7.98
CA TYR A 419 11.32 -4.48 6.73
C TYR A 419 9.84 -4.31 7.02
N GLY A 420 9.14 -3.56 6.17
CA GLY A 420 7.69 -3.44 6.19
C GLY A 420 7.07 -3.21 4.81
N PHE A 421 6.33 -2.11 4.67
CA PHE A 421 5.32 -1.91 3.62
C PHE A 421 5.33 -0.45 3.12
N HIS A 422 4.23 0.31 3.33
CA HIS A 422 4.05 1.63 2.74
C HIS A 422 4.54 2.79 3.61
N ALA A 423 5.13 3.78 2.94
CA ALA A 423 5.62 5.02 3.51
C ALA A 423 4.88 6.25 2.94
N LEU A 424 4.90 7.34 3.70
CA LEU A 424 4.15 8.58 3.45
C LEU A 424 5.02 9.79 3.86
N PHE A 425 4.76 10.96 3.28
CA PHE A 425 5.31 12.25 3.73
C PHE A 425 4.19 13.21 4.18
N VAL A 426 4.42 14.01 5.24
CA VAL A 426 3.39 14.88 5.84
C VAL A 426 4.00 16.15 6.41
N THR A 427 3.81 17.29 5.75
CA THR A 427 4.39 18.58 6.17
C THR A 427 3.85 19.11 7.50
N GLU A 428 4.63 19.98 8.16
CA GLU A 428 4.24 20.64 9.41
C GLU A 428 3.17 21.73 9.21
N SER A 429 3.13 22.31 8.00
CA SER A 429 2.22 23.37 7.56
C SER A 429 1.74 23.09 6.13
N GLY A 430 0.54 23.56 5.79
CA GLY A 430 0.03 23.52 4.40
C GLY A 430 0.71 24.50 3.44
N ASP A 431 1.50 25.43 3.96
CA ASP A 431 2.29 26.41 3.20
C ASP A 431 3.77 26.00 3.15
N TYR A 432 4.38 26.19 1.97
CA TYR A 432 5.77 25.85 1.67
C TYR A 432 6.55 27.10 1.26
N THR A 433 7.76 27.26 1.79
CA THR A 433 8.80 28.11 1.18
C THR A 433 10.15 27.41 1.32
N CYS A 434 10.93 27.38 0.25
CA CYS A 434 12.29 26.85 0.24
C CYS A 434 13.24 27.88 -0.39
N SER A 435 14.31 28.21 0.33
CA SER A 435 15.51 28.87 -0.19
C SER A 435 16.59 27.82 -0.47
N ASP A 436 17.66 28.17 -1.17
CA ASP A 436 18.59 27.23 -1.84
C ASP A 436 19.52 26.37 -0.92
N GLU A 437 19.07 26.03 0.29
CA GLU A 437 19.74 25.14 1.25
C GLU A 437 18.74 24.15 1.88
N LEU A 438 19.18 22.95 2.31
CA LEU A 438 18.31 21.87 2.85
C LEU A 438 17.51 22.18 4.13
N TYR A 439 17.50 23.42 4.63
CA TYR A 439 17.03 23.74 5.98
C TYR A 439 15.51 23.80 6.16
N SER A 440 14.69 23.92 5.11
CA SER A 440 13.23 24.06 5.21
C SER A 440 12.41 22.84 4.76
N MET A 441 13.00 21.64 4.76
CA MET A 441 12.25 20.38 4.64
C MET A 441 11.32 20.19 5.86
N GLY A 442 10.08 20.68 5.77
CA GLY A 442 9.11 20.65 6.85
C GLY A 442 8.55 19.25 7.07
N ASN A 443 8.87 18.63 8.22
CA ASN A 443 8.38 17.32 8.67
C ASN A 443 8.40 16.22 7.59
N VAL A 444 9.56 15.59 7.42
CA VAL A 444 9.54 14.16 7.04
C VAL A 444 8.82 13.38 8.15
N VAL A 445 8.03 12.36 7.81
CA VAL A 445 7.82 11.23 8.72
C VAL A 445 7.74 9.95 7.89
N LEU A 446 8.90 9.50 7.40
CA LEU A 446 9.02 8.18 6.78
C LEU A 446 8.48 7.13 7.73
N TYR A 447 7.38 6.50 7.32
CA TYR A 447 6.70 5.46 8.07
C TYR A 447 7.03 4.10 7.46
N ASP A 448 7.50 3.16 8.29
CA ASP A 448 7.63 1.75 7.90
C ASP A 448 7.29 0.83 9.08
N PHE A 449 6.86 -0.40 8.79
CA PHE A 449 6.12 -1.30 9.66
C PHE A 449 6.85 -2.60 9.95
N HIS A 450 7.30 -2.82 11.19
CA HIS A 450 8.42 -3.74 11.36
C HIS A 450 8.18 -5.10 12.03
N LYS A 451 8.78 -6.11 11.40
CA LYS A 451 8.71 -7.53 11.72
C LYS A 451 9.90 -7.99 12.56
N GLU A 452 9.72 -8.02 13.88
CA GLU A 452 10.19 -9.10 14.78
C GLU A 452 9.72 -8.83 16.23
N PRO A 453 9.61 -9.85 17.11
CA PRO A 453 9.41 -9.63 18.55
C PRO A 453 10.67 -9.02 19.18
N PRO A 454 10.56 -8.28 20.30
CA PRO A 454 11.72 -7.76 21.00
C PRO A 454 12.58 -8.90 21.56
N THR A 455 13.75 -9.11 20.98
CA THR A 455 14.86 -9.81 21.65
C THR A 455 15.42 -8.89 22.74
N LEU A 456 15.50 -9.43 23.96
CA LEU A 456 16.18 -8.81 25.12
C LEU A 456 17.70 -8.79 24.94
#